data_AF-A0A9P0EDT4-F1
#
_entry.id   AF-A0A9P0EDT4-F1
#
_cell.length_a   1.000
_cell.length_b   1.000
_cell.length_c   1.000
_cell.angle_alpha   90.00
_cell.angle_beta   90.00
_cell.angle_gamma   90.00
#
_symmetry.space_group_name_H-M   'P 1'
#
loop_
_entity.id
_entity.type
_entity.pdbx_description
1 polymer ?
#
loop_
_entity_poly.entity_id
_entity_poly.type
_entity_poly.pdbx_seq_one_letter_code
_entity_poly.pdbx_strand_id
1 'polypeptide(L)'
;MKVDFNGLPNEKIPAMKCLWSTLASVLPHAKLSLEANFCDIGGNSHNRILIIEKLSEAGYNISISDFIRSETLLEIVNQMTPNTNRNRLYNKIDLTKHKFDQISEKYKAEIYRIVADGFAIKSVIERSMELKVEKRDYIQMLDIIWPKLINNPLSFVIKDQDTDEVVSCMLLMDIIDESPIRLQSNFDYVMELFEFIEAPLIEALPKGKILYAYMFATDIKLTPQKNIEMGLVTAGKVEDIARQNGFTGVFTGNTNPLTRQLSEIVLNYKLLKSYQVNQFVASDGTMPFKKADDSVTVACSFKELY
;
A
#
# COMPACT_ATOMS: atom_id res chain seq x y z
N MET A 1 14.08 -0.27 31.91
CA MET A 1 12.72 -0.28 32.50
C MET A 1 12.41 -1.68 33.00
N LYS A 2 11.93 -1.84 34.24
CA LYS A 2 11.37 -3.13 34.70
C LYS A 2 9.95 -3.23 34.14
N VAL A 3 9.71 -4.27 33.36
CA VAL A 3 8.38 -4.57 32.81
C VAL A 3 7.59 -5.29 33.90
N ASP A 4 6.39 -4.79 34.20
CA ASP A 4 5.47 -5.52 35.06
C ASP A 4 4.74 -6.58 34.22
N PHE A 5 4.93 -7.85 34.56
CA PHE A 5 4.28 -8.99 33.91
C PHE A 5 3.11 -9.54 34.75
N ASN A 6 2.73 -8.86 35.83
CA ASN A 6 1.62 -9.27 36.67
C ASN A 6 0.32 -9.32 35.85
N GLY A 7 -0.34 -10.48 35.84
CA GLY A 7 -1.59 -10.72 35.10
C GLY A 7 -1.43 -11.48 33.77
N LEU A 8 -0.19 -11.74 33.31
CA LEU A 8 0.06 -12.60 32.14
C LEU A 8 0.18 -14.09 32.55
N PRO A 9 -0.46 -15.02 31.81
CA PRO A 9 -0.16 -16.44 31.92
C PRO A 9 1.34 -16.70 31.68
N ASN A 10 1.92 -17.63 32.43
CA ASN A 10 3.37 -17.92 32.34
C ASN A 10 3.80 -18.29 30.91
N GLU A 11 2.93 -18.96 30.14
CA GLU A 11 3.21 -19.29 28.73
C GLU A 11 3.32 -18.07 27.79
N LYS A 12 2.75 -16.91 28.16
CA LYS A 12 2.76 -15.69 27.34
C LYS A 12 3.93 -14.75 27.66
N ILE A 13 4.63 -14.96 28.78
CA ILE A 13 5.78 -14.13 29.20
C ILE A 13 6.89 -14.09 28.13
N PRO A 14 7.28 -15.21 27.47
CA PRO A 14 8.30 -15.17 26.42
C PRO A 14 7.88 -14.33 25.20
N ALA A 15 6.62 -14.45 24.77
CA ALA A 15 6.08 -13.66 23.66
C ALA A 15 6.02 -12.17 24.01
N MET A 16 5.61 -11.84 25.23
CA MET A 16 5.61 -10.45 25.72
C MET A 16 7.01 -9.85 25.77
N LYS A 17 8.00 -10.59 26.30
CA LYS A 17 9.40 -10.13 26.30
C LYS A 17 9.91 -9.84 24.89
N CYS A 18 9.59 -10.71 23.94
CA CYS A 18 9.94 -10.53 22.54
C CYS A 18 9.29 -9.27 21.96
N LEU A 19 7.97 -9.10 22.10
CA LEU A 19 7.26 -7.91 21.65
C LEU A 19 7.85 -6.64 22.26
N TRP A 20 8.11 -6.66 23.57
CA TRP A 20 8.68 -5.52 24.28
C TRP A 20 10.05 -5.12 23.76
N SER A 21 10.96 -6.08 23.54
CA SER A 21 12.28 -5.79 22.97
C SER A 21 12.17 -5.24 21.54
N THR A 22 11.26 -5.78 20.74
CA THR A 22 11.03 -5.31 19.38
C THR A 22 10.48 -3.89 19.38
N LEU A 23 9.47 -3.61 20.21
CA LEU A 23 8.89 -2.27 20.37
C LEU A 23 9.93 -1.28 20.86
N ALA A 24 10.74 -1.60 21.86
CA ALA A 24 11.79 -0.72 22.35
C ALA A 24 12.85 -0.40 21.29
N SER A 25 13.12 -1.34 20.36
CA SER A 25 14.07 -1.11 19.26
C SER A 25 13.50 -0.20 18.15
N VAL A 26 12.20 -0.31 17.88
CA VAL A 26 11.52 0.44 16.79
C VAL A 26 10.96 1.78 17.29
N LEU A 27 10.59 1.85 18.57
CA LEU A 27 10.00 3.00 19.25
C LEU A 27 10.78 3.30 20.55
N PRO A 28 12.01 3.83 20.46
CA PRO A 28 12.91 3.99 21.62
C PRO A 28 12.39 4.92 22.73
N HIS A 29 11.40 5.76 22.42
CA HIS A 29 10.79 6.71 23.37
C HIS A 29 9.37 6.33 23.82
N ALA A 30 8.87 5.16 23.42
CA ALA A 30 7.54 4.70 23.78
C ALA A 30 7.42 4.39 25.29
N LYS A 31 6.34 4.85 25.91
CA LYS A 31 5.91 4.40 27.24
C LYS A 31 5.05 3.15 27.08
N LEU A 32 5.66 1.99 27.28
CA LEU A 32 5.01 0.71 27.08
C LEU A 32 4.23 0.29 28.33
N SER A 33 2.98 -0.16 28.15
CA SER A 33 2.17 -0.87 29.15
C SER A 33 1.34 -1.95 28.46
N LEU A 34 0.78 -2.90 29.22
CA LEU A 34 0.01 -4.02 28.66
C LEU A 34 -1.26 -3.54 27.95
N GLU A 35 -1.88 -2.50 28.51
CA GLU A 35 -3.12 -1.87 28.05
C GLU A 35 -2.87 -0.77 27.02
N ALA A 36 -1.60 -0.44 26.73
CA ALA A 36 -1.29 0.59 25.78
C ALA A 36 -1.76 0.20 24.38
N ASN A 37 -2.44 1.12 23.71
CA ASN A 37 -2.68 0.99 22.28
C ASN A 37 -1.38 1.25 21.51
N PHE A 38 -1.17 0.48 20.45
CA PHE A 38 0.01 0.62 19.62
C PHE A 38 0.15 2.04 19.01
N CYS A 39 -0.95 2.67 18.59
CA CYS A 39 -0.92 4.03 18.07
C CYS A 39 -0.51 5.06 19.13
N ASP A 40 -1.01 4.90 20.36
CA ASP A 40 -0.80 5.87 21.45
C ASP A 40 0.67 5.95 21.88
N ILE A 41 1.43 4.89 21.65
CA ILE A 41 2.86 4.81 21.95
C ILE A 41 3.75 5.26 20.77
N GLY A 42 3.18 5.91 19.75
CA GLY A 42 3.91 6.39 18.57
C GLY A 42 3.93 5.39 17.40
N GLY A 43 3.10 4.35 17.47
CA GLY A 43 2.91 3.40 16.39
C GLY A 43 2.19 4.01 15.20
N ASN A 44 2.60 3.61 14.00
CA ASN A 44 2.01 3.99 12.72
C ASN A 44 2.02 2.78 11.76
N SER A 45 1.51 2.94 10.54
CA SER A 45 1.46 1.84 9.58
C SER A 45 2.85 1.29 9.23
N HIS A 46 3.86 2.15 9.22
CA HIS A 46 5.23 1.81 8.80
C HIS A 46 5.93 0.91 9.81
N ASN A 47 5.89 1.29 11.09
CA ASN A 47 6.54 0.52 12.14
C ASN A 47 5.75 -0.75 12.53
N ARG A 48 4.44 -0.85 12.25
CA ARG A 48 3.69 -2.13 12.40
C ARG A 48 4.30 -3.25 11.59
N ILE A 49 4.48 -3.03 10.28
CA ILE A 49 5.00 -4.06 9.38
C ILE A 49 6.42 -4.46 9.80
N LEU A 50 7.25 -3.49 10.14
CA LEU A 50 8.61 -3.74 10.65
C LEU A 50 8.61 -4.54 11.96
N ILE A 51 7.68 -4.28 12.88
CA ILE A 51 7.55 -5.04 14.13
C ILE A 51 7.15 -6.48 13.83
N ILE A 52 6.18 -6.70 12.93
CA ILE A 52 5.72 -8.04 12.55
C ILE A 52 6.87 -8.84 11.92
N GLU A 53 7.67 -8.21 11.06
CA GLU A 53 8.87 -8.80 10.47
C GLU A 53 9.89 -9.21 11.55
N LYS A 54 10.25 -8.27 12.44
CA LYS A 54 11.18 -8.54 13.56
C LYS A 54 10.67 -9.62 14.52
N LEU A 55 9.37 -9.68 14.77
CA LEU A 55 8.77 -10.75 15.58
C LEU A 55 8.94 -12.12 14.90
N SER A 56 8.76 -12.18 13.58
CA SER A 56 8.96 -13.40 12.80
C SER A 56 10.41 -13.87 12.81
N GLU A 57 11.36 -12.95 12.64
CA GLU A 57 12.79 -13.22 12.80
C GLU A 57 13.12 -13.77 14.19
N ALA A 58 12.44 -13.27 15.23
CA ALA A 58 12.57 -13.73 16.61
C ALA A 58 11.77 -15.00 16.93
N GLY A 59 11.13 -15.62 15.92
CA GLY A 59 10.44 -16.91 16.08
C GLY A 59 8.98 -16.81 16.54
N TYR A 60 8.32 -15.67 16.34
CA TYR A 60 6.88 -15.49 16.59
C TYR A 60 6.14 -15.04 15.34
N ASN A 61 4.99 -15.67 15.07
CA ASN A 61 4.09 -15.24 14.00
C ASN A 61 2.88 -14.52 14.59
N ILE A 62 2.50 -13.41 13.98
CA ILE A 62 1.22 -12.74 14.15
C ILE A 62 0.79 -12.23 12.78
N SER A 63 -0.49 -12.39 12.43
CA SER A 63 -0.95 -11.84 11.15
C SER A 63 -1.08 -10.31 11.24
N ILE A 64 -0.89 -9.63 10.11
CA ILE A 64 -1.06 -8.18 10.07
C ILE A 64 -2.49 -7.79 10.47
N SER A 65 -3.49 -8.57 10.04
CA SER A 65 -4.88 -8.36 10.43
C SER A 65 -5.09 -8.45 11.95
N ASP A 66 -4.49 -9.45 12.61
CA ASP A 66 -4.60 -9.63 14.06
C ASP A 66 -3.88 -8.51 14.81
N PHE A 67 -2.70 -8.11 14.35
CA PHE A 67 -1.97 -6.97 14.91
C PHE A 67 -2.78 -5.68 14.77
N ILE A 68 -3.37 -5.44 13.61
CA ILE A 68 -4.16 -4.24 13.32
C ILE A 68 -5.42 -4.19 14.17
N ARG A 69 -6.09 -5.32 14.42
CA ARG A 69 -7.33 -5.43 15.20
C ARG A 69 -7.11 -5.35 16.71
N SER A 70 -5.89 -5.59 17.18
CA SER A 70 -5.57 -5.55 18.60
C SER A 70 -5.60 -4.11 19.12
N GLU A 71 -6.40 -3.86 20.14
CA GLU A 71 -6.51 -2.57 20.82
C GLU A 71 -5.43 -2.35 21.86
N THR A 72 -4.81 -3.44 22.35
CA THR A 72 -3.79 -3.40 23.40
C THR A 72 -2.56 -4.27 23.05
N LEU A 73 -1.41 -3.97 23.65
CA LEU A 73 -0.22 -4.82 23.51
C LEU A 73 -0.45 -6.24 24.05
N LEU A 74 -1.30 -6.38 25.07
CA LEU A 74 -1.72 -7.69 25.59
C LEU A 74 -2.46 -8.51 24.53
N GLU A 75 -3.39 -7.90 23.81
CA GLU A 75 -4.09 -8.57 22.70
C GLU A 75 -3.14 -9.01 21.60
N ILE A 76 -2.17 -8.17 21.23
CA ILE A 76 -1.11 -8.55 20.26
C ILE A 76 -0.41 -9.83 20.73
N VAL A 77 0.01 -9.89 21.99
CA VAL A 77 0.67 -11.09 22.56
C VAL A 77 -0.24 -12.31 22.62
N ASN A 78 -1.54 -12.11 22.82
CA ASN A 78 -2.50 -13.21 22.79
C ASN A 78 -2.63 -13.82 21.40
N GLN A 79 -2.51 -13.01 20.34
CA GLN A 79 -2.54 -13.45 18.94
C GLN A 79 -1.19 -13.98 18.43
N MET A 80 -0.08 -13.67 19.11
CA MET A 80 1.23 -14.23 18.76
C MET A 80 1.29 -15.74 18.98
N THR A 81 1.84 -16.45 17.99
CA THR A 81 2.06 -17.90 18.02
C THR A 81 3.54 -18.22 17.78
N PRO A 82 4.11 -19.24 18.45
CA PRO A 82 5.47 -19.69 18.16
C PRO A 82 5.61 -20.13 16.70
N ASN A 83 6.68 -19.71 16.05
CA ASN A 83 6.94 -20.00 14.64
C ASN A 83 7.42 -21.45 14.47
N THR A 84 6.48 -22.38 14.29
CA THR A 84 6.79 -23.79 13.98
C THR A 84 7.13 -24.02 12.51
N ASN A 85 6.91 -23.02 11.64
CA ASN A 85 7.23 -23.06 10.21
C ASN A 85 7.47 -21.63 9.67
N ARG A 86 8.71 -21.33 9.26
CA ARG A 86 9.17 -20.01 8.78
C ARG A 86 8.38 -19.41 7.60
N ASN A 87 7.47 -20.17 6.98
CA ASN A 87 6.71 -19.75 5.79
C ASN A 87 5.31 -19.17 6.09
N ARG A 88 4.96 -18.90 7.36
CA ARG A 88 3.60 -18.48 7.77
C ARG A 88 3.41 -16.98 8.01
N LEU A 89 4.30 -16.13 7.49
CA LEU A 89 4.30 -14.70 7.81
C LEU A 89 2.98 -13.98 7.46
N TYR A 90 2.22 -14.48 6.47
CA TYR A 90 0.97 -13.84 6.05
C TYR A 90 -0.12 -14.90 5.90
N ASN A 91 -1.01 -15.00 6.89
CA ASN A 91 -2.28 -15.69 6.69
C ASN A 91 -2.95 -15.06 5.46
N LYS A 92 -3.26 -15.90 4.46
CA LYS A 92 -3.95 -15.49 3.24
C LYS A 92 -5.14 -14.61 3.63
N ILE A 93 -5.15 -13.37 3.16
CA ILE A 93 -6.21 -12.42 3.49
C ILE A 93 -7.53 -13.05 3.05
N ASP A 94 -8.47 -13.14 4.00
CA ASP A 94 -9.77 -13.75 3.75
C ASP A 94 -10.65 -12.76 2.98
N LEU A 95 -10.50 -12.75 1.66
CA LEU A 95 -11.24 -11.87 0.76
C LEU A 95 -12.75 -12.14 0.80
N THR A 96 -13.22 -13.27 1.34
CA THR A 96 -14.66 -13.56 1.45
C THR A 96 -15.37 -12.63 2.43
N LYS A 97 -14.61 -11.93 3.28
CA LYS A 97 -15.12 -10.93 4.24
C LYS A 97 -15.19 -9.53 3.67
N HIS A 98 -15.01 -9.33 2.37
CA HIS A 98 -15.06 -7.99 1.77
C HIS A 98 -15.99 -8.00 0.56
N LYS A 99 -16.72 -6.90 0.38
CA LYS A 99 -17.60 -6.69 -0.77
C LYS A 99 -16.79 -6.04 -1.88
N PHE A 100 -16.70 -6.73 -3.01
CA PHE A 100 -16.06 -6.21 -4.21
C PHE A 100 -17.09 -6.05 -5.31
N ASP A 101 -17.00 -4.95 -6.05
CA ASP A 101 -17.68 -4.82 -7.32
C ASP A 101 -16.68 -4.42 -8.40
N GLN A 102 -16.89 -4.94 -9.59
CA GLN A 102 -16.19 -4.48 -10.78
C GLN A 102 -16.58 -3.02 -11.07
N ILE A 103 -15.63 -2.20 -11.53
CA ILE A 103 -15.96 -0.82 -11.89
C ILE A 103 -16.97 -0.77 -13.04
N SER A 104 -17.80 0.25 -13.02
CA SER A 104 -18.81 0.55 -14.04
C SER A 104 -19.26 2.00 -13.88
N GLU A 105 -20.08 2.51 -14.82
CA GLU A 105 -20.56 3.89 -14.80
C GLU A 105 -21.21 4.32 -13.48
N LYS A 106 -21.90 3.41 -12.78
CA LYS A 106 -22.49 3.71 -11.46
C LYS A 106 -21.46 4.15 -10.42
N TYR A 107 -20.21 3.71 -10.53
CA TYR A 107 -19.14 4.04 -9.59
C TYR A 107 -18.26 5.22 -10.04
N LYS A 108 -18.50 5.78 -11.24
CA LYS A 108 -17.64 6.81 -11.83
C LYS A 108 -17.44 7.99 -10.87
N ALA A 109 -18.53 8.55 -10.36
CA ALA A 109 -18.47 9.72 -9.47
C ALA A 109 -17.70 9.43 -8.16
N GLU A 110 -17.90 8.25 -7.57
CA GLU A 110 -17.24 7.87 -6.32
C GLU A 110 -15.74 7.61 -6.52
N ILE A 111 -15.36 6.90 -7.59
CA ILE A 111 -13.96 6.65 -7.94
C ILE A 111 -13.25 7.98 -8.19
N TYR A 112 -13.88 8.90 -8.94
CA TYR A 112 -13.28 10.20 -9.25
C TYR A 112 -13.02 11.00 -7.99
N ARG A 113 -13.99 11.02 -7.08
CA ARG A 113 -13.83 11.67 -5.78
C ARG A 113 -12.70 11.02 -4.97
N ILE A 114 -12.70 9.70 -4.80
CA ILE A 114 -11.71 8.98 -3.98
C ILE A 114 -10.28 9.17 -4.52
N VAL A 115 -10.09 9.07 -5.83
CA VAL A 115 -8.78 9.27 -6.46
C VAL A 115 -8.37 10.74 -6.38
N ALA A 116 -9.21 11.68 -6.83
CA ALA A 116 -8.84 13.10 -6.84
C ALA A 116 -8.62 13.65 -5.42
N ASP A 117 -9.47 13.28 -4.45
CA ASP A 117 -9.26 13.65 -3.05
C ASP A 117 -8.02 12.96 -2.46
N GLY A 118 -7.85 11.67 -2.74
CA GLY A 118 -6.74 10.87 -2.22
C GLY A 118 -5.39 11.42 -2.66
N PHE A 119 -5.19 11.61 -3.95
CA PHE A 119 -3.89 12.04 -4.47
C PHE A 119 -3.63 13.53 -4.25
N ALA A 120 -4.61 14.42 -4.52
CA ALA A 120 -4.41 15.85 -4.34
C ALA A 120 -4.18 16.24 -2.86
N ILE A 121 -4.66 15.44 -1.89
CA ILE A 121 -4.50 15.72 -0.46
C ILE A 121 -3.35 14.93 0.15
N LYS A 122 -3.25 13.62 -0.12
CA LYS A 122 -2.36 12.71 0.63
C LYS A 122 -1.05 12.41 -0.10
N SER A 123 -0.97 12.57 -1.41
CA SER A 123 0.19 12.10 -2.15
C SER A 123 1.43 12.95 -1.87
N VAL A 124 2.55 12.26 -1.62
CA VAL A 124 3.82 12.89 -1.27
C VAL A 124 4.47 13.53 -2.50
N ILE A 125 4.22 12.98 -3.69
CA ILE A 125 4.79 13.48 -4.96
C ILE A 125 4.27 14.90 -5.24
N GLU A 126 2.96 15.07 -5.32
CA GLU A 126 2.30 16.33 -5.66
C GLU A 126 2.51 17.39 -4.58
N ARG A 127 2.62 16.97 -3.31
CA ARG A 127 2.98 17.87 -2.20
C ARG A 127 4.42 18.37 -2.27
N SER A 128 5.30 17.64 -2.93
CA SER A 128 6.72 18.01 -3.08
C SER A 128 6.98 18.90 -4.30
N MET A 129 5.95 19.15 -5.12
CA MET A 129 6.07 20.01 -6.29
C MET A 129 6.00 21.49 -5.92
N GLU A 130 6.79 22.31 -6.61
CA GLU A 130 6.70 23.76 -6.47
C GLU A 130 5.38 24.31 -7.01
N LEU A 131 4.96 23.79 -8.17
CA LEU A 131 3.69 24.10 -8.79
C LEU A 131 2.69 23.00 -8.49
N LYS A 132 1.54 23.37 -7.93
CA LYS A 132 0.55 22.39 -7.45
C LYS A 132 -0.17 21.72 -8.60
N VAL A 133 -0.40 20.42 -8.42
CA VAL A 133 -1.41 19.65 -9.14
C VAL A 133 -2.76 19.85 -8.45
N GLU A 134 -3.80 20.13 -9.23
CA GLU A 134 -5.14 20.36 -8.74
C GLU A 134 -6.02 19.12 -8.89
N LYS A 135 -7.10 19.03 -8.10
CA LYS A 135 -8.08 17.94 -8.21
C LYS A 135 -8.65 17.79 -9.63
N ARG A 136 -8.81 18.90 -10.35
CA ARG A 136 -9.31 18.90 -11.73
C ARG A 136 -8.38 18.14 -12.68
N ASP A 137 -7.07 18.12 -12.42
CA ASP A 137 -6.10 17.43 -13.27
C ASP A 137 -6.32 15.91 -13.16
N TYR A 138 -6.56 15.39 -11.95
CA TYR A 138 -6.93 13.98 -11.77
C TYR A 138 -8.26 13.64 -12.42
N ILE A 139 -9.26 14.52 -12.33
CA ILE A 139 -10.55 14.29 -12.98
C ILE A 139 -10.39 14.19 -14.50
N GLN A 140 -9.61 15.10 -15.11
CA GLN A 140 -9.32 15.08 -16.54
C GLN A 140 -8.53 13.81 -16.95
N MET A 141 -7.51 13.44 -16.18
CA MET A 141 -6.76 12.20 -16.39
C MET A 141 -7.69 10.98 -16.33
N LEU A 142 -8.57 10.93 -15.32
CA LEU A 142 -9.53 9.84 -15.17
C LEU A 142 -10.51 9.80 -16.33
N ASP A 143 -10.99 10.93 -16.85
CA ASP A 143 -11.87 10.97 -18.03
C ASP A 143 -11.18 10.38 -19.27
N ILE A 144 -9.88 10.60 -19.43
CA ILE A 144 -9.10 10.05 -20.54
C ILE A 144 -8.99 8.52 -20.44
N ILE A 145 -8.69 7.98 -19.25
CA ILE A 145 -8.49 6.52 -19.10
C ILE A 145 -9.79 5.75 -18.86
N TRP A 146 -10.87 6.41 -18.44
CA TRP A 146 -12.11 5.77 -18.04
C TRP A 146 -12.69 4.80 -19.08
N PRO A 147 -12.77 5.14 -20.39
CA PRO A 147 -13.27 4.22 -21.40
C PRO A 147 -12.47 2.91 -21.47
N LYS A 148 -11.15 2.95 -21.24
CA LYS A 148 -10.31 1.74 -21.23
C LYS A 148 -10.59 0.90 -19.98
N LEU A 149 -10.71 1.55 -18.83
CA LEU A 149 -10.93 0.89 -17.56
C LEU A 149 -12.25 0.11 -17.53
N ILE A 150 -13.34 0.67 -18.08
CA ILE A 150 -14.65 -0.02 -18.11
C ILE A 150 -14.74 -1.13 -19.17
N ASN A 151 -13.97 -1.01 -20.26
CA ASN A 151 -13.98 -1.98 -21.36
C ASN A 151 -13.09 -3.20 -21.09
N ASN A 152 -12.08 -3.08 -20.22
CA ASN A 152 -11.23 -4.18 -19.78
C ASN A 152 -11.36 -4.34 -18.24
N PRO A 153 -12.33 -5.13 -17.77
CA PRO A 153 -12.81 -5.06 -16.39
C PRO A 153 -11.92 -5.76 -15.35
N LEU A 154 -10.66 -5.34 -15.29
CA LEU A 154 -9.69 -5.76 -14.29
C LEU A 154 -9.85 -4.93 -13.01
N SER A 155 -10.28 -3.68 -13.14
CA SER A 155 -10.41 -2.72 -12.05
C SER A 155 -11.63 -3.02 -11.17
N PHE A 156 -11.53 -2.70 -9.88
CA PHE A 156 -12.59 -2.96 -8.91
C PHE A 156 -12.68 -1.89 -7.82
N VAL A 157 -13.84 -1.83 -7.18
CA VAL A 157 -14.09 -1.10 -5.93
C VAL A 157 -14.26 -2.07 -4.76
N ILE A 158 -13.93 -1.61 -3.57
CA ILE A 158 -14.24 -2.28 -2.30
C ILE A 158 -15.28 -1.44 -1.57
N LYS A 159 -16.34 -2.09 -1.11
CA LYS A 159 -17.43 -1.46 -0.37
C LYS A 159 -17.35 -1.79 1.11
N ASP A 160 -17.77 -0.83 1.93
CA ASP A 160 -18.00 -1.06 3.34
C ASP A 160 -19.12 -2.09 3.55
N GLN A 161 -18.97 -2.96 4.54
CA GLN A 161 -19.92 -4.05 4.73
C GLN A 161 -21.29 -3.56 5.20
N ASP A 162 -21.30 -2.55 6.07
CA ASP A 162 -22.48 -2.08 6.78
C ASP A 162 -23.25 -1.04 5.97
N THR A 163 -22.52 -0.12 5.32
CA THR A 163 -23.11 1.01 4.58
C THR A 163 -23.26 0.77 3.08
N ASP A 164 -22.56 -0.23 2.53
CA ASP A 164 -22.42 -0.48 1.09
C ASP A 164 -21.77 0.68 0.30
N GLU A 165 -21.23 1.69 0.98
CA GLU A 165 -20.51 2.81 0.35
C GLU A 165 -19.15 2.34 -0.20
N VAL A 166 -18.71 2.93 -1.32
CA VAL A 166 -17.36 2.68 -1.86
C VAL A 166 -16.32 3.35 -0.95
N VAL A 167 -15.42 2.53 -0.39
CA VAL A 167 -14.36 2.99 0.53
C VAL A 167 -12.97 2.95 -0.07
N SER A 168 -12.79 2.21 -1.17
CA SER A 168 -11.51 2.00 -1.82
C SER A 168 -11.70 1.61 -3.28
N CYS A 169 -10.75 1.96 -4.14
CA CYS A 169 -10.71 1.53 -5.52
C CYS A 169 -9.30 1.13 -5.95
N MET A 170 -9.23 0.16 -6.87
CA MET A 170 -8.01 -0.26 -7.55
C MET A 170 -8.21 -0.17 -9.06
N LEU A 171 -7.44 0.70 -9.69
CA LEU A 171 -7.40 0.83 -11.14
C LEU A 171 -6.27 -0.04 -11.68
N LEU A 172 -6.67 -1.02 -12.48
CA LEU A 172 -5.84 -2.04 -13.10
C LEU A 172 -5.99 -1.97 -14.62
N MET A 173 -4.90 -2.21 -15.33
CA MET A 173 -4.87 -2.36 -16.78
C MET A 173 -3.87 -3.44 -17.19
N ASP A 174 -4.02 -3.97 -18.40
CA ASP A 174 -2.89 -4.64 -19.04
C ASP A 174 -1.81 -3.58 -19.31
N ILE A 175 -0.54 -3.91 -19.06
CA ILE A 175 0.54 -2.94 -19.21
C ILE A 175 0.64 -2.41 -20.65
N ILE A 176 0.19 -3.20 -21.64
CA ILE A 176 0.16 -2.79 -23.05
C ILE A 176 -0.99 -1.83 -23.38
N ASP A 177 -2.01 -1.75 -22.52
CA ASP A 177 -3.16 -0.85 -22.70
C ASP A 177 -2.88 0.55 -22.12
N GLU A 178 -1.77 0.70 -21.37
CA GLU A 178 -1.27 1.97 -20.88
C GLU A 178 -1.01 2.92 -22.06
N SER A 179 -1.31 4.20 -21.88
CA SER A 179 -1.02 5.18 -22.92
C SER A 179 -0.62 6.50 -22.31
N PRO A 180 0.30 7.25 -22.97
CA PRO A 180 0.72 8.55 -22.51
C PRO A 180 -0.47 9.48 -22.34
N ILE A 181 -0.54 10.12 -21.17
CA ILE A 181 -1.52 11.15 -20.84
C ILE A 181 -0.81 12.49 -20.88
N ARG A 182 -1.43 13.47 -21.54
CA ARG A 182 -0.96 14.85 -21.63
C ARG A 182 -2.14 15.78 -21.38
N LEU A 183 -2.06 16.55 -20.30
CA LEU A 183 -3.13 17.46 -19.84
C LEU A 183 -2.79 18.93 -20.07
N GLN A 184 -1.54 19.26 -20.43
CA GLN A 184 -1.04 20.63 -20.49
C GLN A 184 -1.16 21.35 -19.13
N SER A 185 -0.91 20.61 -18.05
CA SER A 185 -0.90 21.13 -16.68
C SER A 185 0.32 20.60 -15.92
N ASN A 186 0.51 21.03 -14.67
CA ASN A 186 1.63 20.55 -13.85
C ASN A 186 1.59 19.02 -13.64
N PHE A 187 0.42 18.39 -13.85
CA PHE A 187 0.29 16.94 -13.82
C PHE A 187 1.18 16.24 -14.85
N ASP A 188 1.52 16.90 -15.96
CA ASP A 188 2.40 16.33 -16.99
C ASP A 188 3.79 16.02 -16.42
N TYR A 189 4.29 16.80 -15.46
CA TYR A 189 5.56 16.50 -14.76
C TYR A 189 5.47 15.23 -13.91
N VAL A 190 4.31 14.93 -13.33
CA VAL A 190 4.08 13.67 -12.59
C VAL A 190 4.10 12.51 -13.56
N MET A 191 3.37 12.61 -14.68
CA MET A 191 3.36 11.57 -15.70
C MET A 191 4.75 11.34 -16.30
N GLU A 192 5.50 12.40 -16.58
CA GLU A 192 6.85 12.31 -17.13
C GLU A 192 7.82 11.64 -16.14
N LEU A 193 7.70 11.92 -14.83
CA LEU A 193 8.48 11.23 -13.79
C LEU A 193 8.23 9.71 -13.84
N PHE A 194 6.96 9.28 -13.88
CA PHE A 194 6.64 7.85 -13.94
C PHE A 194 7.11 7.23 -15.25
N GLU A 195 6.92 7.90 -16.39
CA GLU A 195 7.41 7.44 -17.70
C GLU A 195 8.95 7.25 -17.69
N PHE A 196 9.70 8.21 -17.15
CA PHE A 196 11.15 8.14 -17.02
C PHE A 196 11.63 6.96 -16.16
N ILE A 197 10.91 6.64 -15.09
CA ILE A 197 11.30 5.57 -14.16
C ILE A 197 10.86 4.21 -14.70
N GLU A 198 9.62 4.11 -15.18
CA GLU A 198 8.94 2.85 -15.45
C GLU A 198 9.24 2.31 -16.85
N ALA A 199 9.32 3.16 -17.89
CA ALA A 199 9.47 2.67 -19.27
C ALA A 199 10.68 1.72 -19.44
N PRO A 200 11.90 2.04 -18.94
CA PRO A 200 13.04 1.12 -19.05
C PRO A 200 12.86 -0.19 -18.26
N LEU A 201 12.06 -0.16 -17.19
CA LEU A 201 11.78 -1.34 -16.38
C LEU A 201 10.77 -2.24 -17.06
N ILE A 202 9.71 -1.65 -17.64
CA ILE A 202 8.66 -2.34 -18.38
C ILE A 202 9.26 -3.09 -19.57
N GLU A 203 10.16 -2.46 -20.32
CA GLU A 203 10.89 -3.10 -21.42
C GLU A 203 11.73 -4.31 -20.98
N ALA A 204 12.21 -4.28 -19.73
CA ALA A 204 13.04 -5.33 -19.15
C ALA A 204 12.24 -6.41 -18.40
N LEU A 205 10.91 -6.29 -18.31
CA LEU A 205 10.07 -7.29 -17.63
C LEU A 205 10.06 -8.63 -18.37
N PRO A 206 9.80 -9.76 -17.66
CA PRO A 206 9.62 -11.05 -18.30
C PRO A 206 8.52 -11.01 -19.36
N LYS A 207 8.70 -11.80 -20.42
CA LYS A 207 7.69 -11.94 -21.46
C LYS A 207 6.39 -12.50 -20.89
N GLY A 208 5.27 -11.97 -21.36
CA GLY A 208 3.95 -12.44 -20.97
C GLY A 208 2.99 -11.28 -20.78
N LYS A 209 1.78 -11.61 -20.32
CA LYS A 209 0.76 -10.63 -20.02
C LYS A 209 1.04 -10.07 -18.61
N ILE A 210 1.28 -8.77 -18.48
CA ILE A 210 1.63 -8.14 -17.20
C ILE A 210 0.48 -7.26 -16.72
N LEU A 211 0.02 -7.49 -15.49
CA LEU A 211 -1.01 -6.68 -14.88
C LEU A 211 -0.35 -5.44 -14.30
N TYR A 212 -0.76 -4.26 -14.75
CA TYR A 212 -0.29 -3.00 -14.20
C TYR A 212 -1.23 -2.52 -13.10
N ALA A 213 -0.73 -2.55 -11.86
CA ALA A 213 -1.38 -2.00 -10.69
C ALA A 213 -1.16 -0.48 -10.64
N TYR A 214 -1.91 0.23 -11.49
CA TYR A 214 -1.71 1.63 -11.85
C TYR A 214 -2.04 2.60 -10.72
N MET A 215 -3.24 2.51 -10.13
CA MET A 215 -3.64 3.41 -9.06
C MET A 215 -4.44 2.70 -7.98
N PHE A 216 -3.98 2.85 -6.74
CA PHE A 216 -4.70 2.46 -5.53
C PHE A 216 -5.09 3.72 -4.75
N ALA A 217 -6.36 3.83 -4.39
CA ALA A 217 -6.84 4.94 -3.56
C ALA A 217 -7.89 4.47 -2.55
N THR A 218 -7.91 5.16 -1.41
CA THR A 218 -8.85 4.93 -0.31
C THR A 218 -9.53 6.24 0.07
N ASP A 219 -10.77 6.13 0.54
CA ASP A 219 -11.49 7.29 1.03
C ASP A 219 -10.70 8.01 2.14
N ILE A 220 -10.68 9.34 2.07
CA ILE A 220 -10.00 10.19 3.06
C ILE A 220 -10.62 10.10 4.46
N LYS A 221 -11.86 9.65 4.58
CA LYS A 221 -12.58 9.45 5.85
C LYS A 221 -12.17 8.18 6.59
N LEU A 222 -11.46 7.25 5.94
CA LEU A 222 -11.06 6.01 6.59
C LEU A 222 -10.10 6.27 7.75
N THR A 223 -10.32 5.53 8.84
CA THR A 223 -9.35 5.48 9.94
C THR A 223 -8.03 4.88 9.44
N PRO A 224 -6.88 5.21 10.06
CA PRO A 224 -5.60 4.61 9.69
C PRO A 224 -5.61 3.09 9.68
N GLN A 225 -6.33 2.48 10.64
CA GLN A 225 -6.51 1.03 10.74
C GLN A 225 -7.23 0.47 9.52
N LYS A 226 -8.37 1.06 9.14
CA LYS A 226 -9.14 0.62 7.98
C LYS A 226 -8.37 0.86 6.67
N ASN A 227 -7.60 1.94 6.59
CA ASN A 227 -6.76 2.24 5.43
C ASN A 227 -5.70 1.14 5.19
N ILE A 228 -5.05 0.65 6.25
CA ILE A 228 -4.09 -0.46 6.13
C ILE A 228 -4.81 -1.76 5.74
N GLU A 229 -5.97 -2.04 6.36
CA GLU A 229 -6.80 -3.19 5.99
C GLU A 229 -7.17 -3.17 4.50
N MET A 230 -7.59 -2.02 3.96
CA MET A 230 -7.89 -1.88 2.53
C MET A 230 -6.67 -2.10 1.65
N GLY A 231 -5.49 -1.61 2.04
CA GLY A 231 -4.25 -1.88 1.30
C GLY A 231 -3.95 -3.38 1.18
N LEU A 232 -4.09 -4.11 2.29
CA LEU A 232 -3.91 -5.56 2.32
C LEU A 232 -4.95 -6.28 1.44
N VAL A 233 -6.23 -5.97 1.63
CA VAL A 233 -7.33 -6.61 0.90
C VAL A 233 -7.21 -6.36 -0.60
N THR A 234 -6.91 -5.12 -1.00
CA THR A 234 -6.64 -4.76 -2.40
C THR A 234 -5.50 -5.59 -2.95
N ALA A 235 -4.37 -5.63 -2.25
CA ALA A 235 -3.20 -6.40 -2.66
C ALA A 235 -3.51 -7.89 -2.94
N GLY A 236 -4.23 -8.55 -2.02
CA GLY A 236 -4.65 -9.94 -2.22
C GLY A 236 -5.59 -10.09 -3.43
N LYS A 237 -6.53 -9.16 -3.60
CA LYS A 237 -7.48 -9.19 -4.72
C LYS A 237 -6.80 -8.96 -6.08
N VAL A 238 -5.77 -8.11 -6.16
CA VAL A 238 -4.99 -7.86 -7.38
C VAL A 238 -4.32 -9.16 -7.85
N GLU A 239 -3.72 -9.93 -6.95
CA GLU A 239 -3.11 -11.22 -7.30
C GLU A 239 -4.13 -12.24 -7.79
N ASP A 240 -5.29 -12.31 -7.13
CA ASP A 240 -6.39 -13.19 -7.56
C ASP A 240 -6.87 -12.84 -8.98
N ILE A 241 -7.05 -11.55 -9.27
CA ILE A 241 -7.43 -11.06 -10.62
C ILE A 241 -6.34 -11.39 -11.63
N ALA A 242 -5.07 -11.15 -11.30
CA ALA A 242 -3.94 -11.43 -12.19
C ALA A 242 -3.89 -12.92 -12.57
N ARG A 243 -4.02 -13.81 -11.58
CA ARG A 243 -4.02 -15.26 -11.80
C ARG A 243 -5.21 -15.72 -12.62
N GLN A 244 -6.42 -15.26 -12.28
CA GLN A 244 -7.66 -15.62 -12.98
C GLN A 244 -7.66 -15.19 -14.45
N ASN A 245 -6.95 -14.11 -14.78
CA ASN A 245 -6.91 -13.53 -16.13
C ASN A 245 -5.62 -13.88 -16.91
N GLY A 246 -4.85 -14.86 -16.43
CA GLY A 246 -3.68 -15.40 -17.13
C GLY A 246 -2.49 -14.45 -17.22
N PHE A 247 -2.38 -13.49 -16.29
CA PHE A 247 -1.20 -12.62 -16.19
C PHE A 247 -0.01 -13.40 -15.62
N THR A 248 1.18 -13.18 -16.16
CA THR A 248 2.44 -13.81 -15.71
C THR A 248 3.06 -13.08 -14.51
N GLY A 249 2.73 -11.80 -14.34
CA GLY A 249 3.18 -11.01 -13.21
C GLY A 249 2.37 -9.74 -12.98
N VAL A 250 2.65 -9.08 -11.85
CA VAL A 250 2.07 -7.78 -11.48
C VAL A 250 3.19 -6.76 -11.33
N PHE A 251 3.05 -5.62 -12.01
CA PHE A 251 3.95 -4.48 -11.92
C PHE A 251 3.25 -3.31 -11.20
N THR A 252 3.98 -2.56 -10.37
CA THR A 252 3.43 -1.37 -9.68
C THR A 252 4.53 -0.35 -9.36
N GLY A 253 4.17 0.94 -9.43
CA GLY A 253 4.95 2.06 -8.89
C GLY A 253 4.39 2.50 -7.54
N ASN A 254 5.17 2.36 -6.46
CA ASN A 254 4.76 2.74 -5.11
C ASN A 254 5.44 4.04 -4.67
N THR A 255 4.62 5.04 -4.34
CA THR A 255 5.07 6.34 -3.80
C THR A 255 4.81 6.49 -2.30
N ASN A 256 3.88 5.69 -1.76
CA ASN A 256 3.56 5.69 -0.34
C ASN A 256 4.39 4.61 0.40
N PRO A 257 5.08 4.95 1.52
CA PRO A 257 5.83 3.96 2.30
C PRO A 257 5.01 2.74 2.72
N LEU A 258 3.72 2.92 3.03
CA LEU A 258 2.83 1.82 3.39
C LEU A 258 2.64 0.85 2.22
N THR A 259 2.25 1.35 1.04
CA THR A 259 1.99 0.46 -0.11
C THR A 259 3.28 -0.24 -0.56
N ARG A 260 4.43 0.43 -0.45
CA ARG A 260 5.73 -0.18 -0.69
C ARG A 260 6.02 -1.35 0.25
N GLN A 261 5.83 -1.17 1.56
CA GLN A 261 6.04 -2.25 2.52
C GLN A 261 5.05 -3.40 2.35
N LEU A 262 3.79 -3.11 2.00
CA LEU A 262 2.84 -4.16 1.66
C LEU A 262 3.33 -4.96 0.45
N SER A 263 3.77 -4.30 -0.62
CA SER A 263 4.32 -4.99 -1.80
C SER A 263 5.55 -5.84 -1.45
N GLU A 264 6.57 -5.24 -0.84
CA GLU A 264 7.89 -5.88 -0.63
C GLU A 264 7.84 -6.93 0.48
N ILE A 265 7.34 -6.56 1.66
CA ILE A 265 7.43 -7.39 2.86
C ILE A 265 6.28 -8.40 2.90
N VAL A 266 5.05 -7.97 2.58
CA VAL A 266 3.84 -8.77 2.77
C VAL A 266 3.54 -9.68 1.58
N LEU A 267 3.74 -9.16 0.38
CA LEU A 267 3.38 -9.87 -0.84
C LEU A 267 4.59 -10.43 -1.60
N ASN A 268 5.81 -10.20 -1.11
CA ASN A 268 7.06 -10.65 -1.73
C ASN A 268 7.24 -10.12 -3.17
N TYR A 269 6.87 -8.87 -3.44
CA TYR A 269 7.26 -8.21 -4.68
C TYR A 269 8.76 -7.95 -4.64
N LYS A 270 9.43 -8.18 -5.77
CA LYS A 270 10.83 -7.82 -5.95
C LYS A 270 10.91 -6.33 -6.28
N LEU A 271 11.61 -5.56 -5.47
CA LEU A 271 12.00 -4.19 -5.80
C LEU A 271 12.90 -4.22 -7.04
N LEU A 272 12.49 -3.54 -8.11
CA LEU A 272 13.28 -3.39 -9.33
C LEU A 272 14.14 -2.14 -9.28
N LYS A 273 13.54 -1.02 -8.85
CA LYS A 273 14.21 0.27 -8.77
C LYS A 273 13.55 1.14 -7.70
N SER A 274 14.36 1.88 -6.97
CA SER A 274 13.92 2.99 -6.12
C SER A 274 14.59 4.25 -6.65
N TYR A 275 13.82 5.30 -6.91
CA TYR A 275 14.32 6.55 -7.47
C TYR A 275 13.93 7.73 -6.58
N GLN A 276 14.91 8.57 -6.25
CA GLN A 276 14.73 9.76 -5.42
C GLN A 276 14.21 10.92 -6.27
N VAL A 277 13.01 11.41 -5.96
CA VAL A 277 12.27 12.26 -6.91
C VAL A 277 12.87 13.65 -7.10
N ASN A 278 13.57 14.17 -6.10
CA ASN A 278 14.25 15.48 -6.21
C ASN A 278 15.44 15.48 -7.18
N GLN A 279 15.86 14.32 -7.68
CA GLN A 279 16.90 14.18 -8.70
C GLN A 279 16.34 14.23 -10.13
N PHE A 280 15.01 14.22 -10.28
CA PHE A 280 14.37 14.25 -11.59
C PHE A 280 14.55 15.60 -12.29
N VAL A 281 14.94 15.54 -13.55
CA VAL A 281 15.00 16.67 -14.48
C VAL A 281 14.02 16.37 -15.61
N ALA A 282 13.01 17.22 -15.75
CA ALA A 282 12.01 17.11 -16.81
C ALA A 282 12.63 17.43 -18.18
N SER A 283 11.91 17.08 -19.24
CA SER A 283 12.29 17.21 -20.64
C SER A 283 12.55 18.66 -21.06
N ASP A 284 11.90 19.62 -20.39
CA ASP A 284 12.11 21.06 -20.54
C ASP A 284 13.30 21.61 -19.71
N GLY A 285 14.00 20.75 -18.99
CA GLY A 285 15.14 21.08 -18.12
C GLY A 285 14.75 21.55 -16.72
N THR A 286 13.47 21.62 -16.39
CA THR A 286 13.01 22.00 -15.05
C THR A 286 13.19 20.86 -14.04
N MET A 287 13.23 21.19 -12.74
CA MET A 287 13.29 20.21 -11.66
C MET A 287 12.05 20.35 -10.76
N PRO A 288 10.89 19.84 -11.18
CA PRO A 288 9.60 20.12 -10.52
C PRO A 288 9.54 19.63 -9.06
N PHE A 289 10.32 18.60 -8.72
CA PHE A 289 10.37 17.99 -7.38
C PHE A 289 11.63 18.37 -6.57
N LYS A 290 12.39 19.39 -6.99
CA LYS A 290 13.68 19.75 -6.36
C LYS A 290 13.61 19.98 -4.85
N LYS A 291 12.44 20.40 -4.34
CA LYS A 291 12.20 20.65 -2.92
C LYS A 291 11.78 19.41 -2.12
N ALA A 292 11.60 18.25 -2.76
CA ALA A 292 11.29 17.02 -2.06
C ALA A 292 12.47 16.62 -1.16
N ASP A 293 12.17 16.03 0.00
CA ASP A 293 13.17 15.40 0.85
C ASP A 293 13.78 14.18 0.15
N ASP A 294 15.03 13.85 0.49
CA ASP A 294 15.76 12.71 -0.09
C ASP A 294 15.07 11.36 0.20
N SER A 295 14.25 11.29 1.24
CA SER A 295 13.43 10.13 1.56
C SER A 295 12.22 9.95 0.64
N VAL A 296 11.86 10.95 -0.18
CA VAL A 296 10.75 10.84 -1.12
C VAL A 296 11.22 10.08 -2.36
N THR A 297 10.75 8.84 -2.47
CA THR A 297 11.11 7.95 -3.58
C THR A 297 9.90 7.36 -4.28
N VAL A 298 10.03 7.07 -5.57
CA VAL A 298 9.17 6.11 -6.28
C VAL A 298 9.88 4.76 -6.29
N ALA A 299 9.20 3.72 -5.80
CA ALA A 299 9.69 2.35 -5.79
C ALA A 299 8.89 1.50 -6.78
N CYS A 300 9.52 1.09 -7.87
CA CYS A 300 8.91 0.21 -8.86
C CYS A 300 9.22 -1.24 -8.52
N SER A 301 8.17 -2.04 -8.43
CA SER A 301 8.23 -3.40 -7.92
C SER A 301 7.49 -4.36 -8.85
N PHE A 302 7.97 -5.59 -8.91
CA PHE A 302 7.40 -6.64 -9.75
C PHE A 302 7.25 -7.93 -8.97
N LYS A 303 6.11 -8.61 -9.16
CA LYS A 303 5.88 -9.96 -8.66
C LYS A 303 5.57 -10.90 -9.81
N GLU A 304 6.42 -11.89 -9.96
CA GLU A 304 6.14 -13.05 -10.82
C GLU A 304 5.14 -13.98 -10.14
N LEU A 305 4.18 -14.49 -10.90
CA LEU A 305 3.09 -15.30 -10.37
C LEU A 305 3.32 -16.81 -10.53
N TYR A 306 4.14 -17.23 -11.50
CA TYR A 306 4.36 -18.63 -11.89
C TYR A 306 5.83 -18.96 -12.06
#